data_AF-A0A7R9Y8W2-F1
#
_entry.id   AF-A0A7R9Y8W2-F1
#
_cell.length_a   1.000
_cell.length_b   1.000
_cell.length_c   1.000
_cell.angle_alpha   90.00
_cell.angle_beta   90.00
_cell.angle_gamma   90.00
#
_symmetry.space_group_name_H-M   'P 1'
#
loop_
_entity.id
_entity.type
_entity.pdbx_description
1 polymer ?
#
loop_
_entity_poly.entity_id
_entity_poly.type
_entity_poly.pdbx_seq_one_letter_code
_entity_poly.pdbx_strand_id
1 'polypeptide(L)'
;EMPFLFDNIWDLMVLADYLETRSDVVDPKRIYSTGISLGGMHTLLWAFADRRVAAGAPLIGTQGFRYAVEEDHWQGRVESIPDVFAKGAQLLYDLPEPSGDAVDSLVVQAVWDAITPGITSAFDADYLLAGIMP
;
A
#
# COMPACT_ATOMS: atom_id res chain seq x y z
N GLU A 1 -5.64 15.46 -3.45
CA GLU A 1 -5.90 14.01 -3.35
C GLU A 1 -5.25 13.47 -2.09
N MET A 2 -5.82 12.42 -1.50
CA MET A 2 -5.14 11.62 -0.49
C MET A 2 -4.10 10.73 -1.17
N PRO A 3 -3.00 10.34 -0.50
CA PRO A 3 -2.00 9.45 -1.09
C PRO A 3 -2.61 8.12 -1.57
N PHE A 4 -2.02 7.54 -2.61
CA PHE A 4 -2.51 6.41 -3.41
C PHE A 4 -3.21 5.31 -2.60
N LEU A 5 -2.57 4.76 -1.57
CA LEU A 5 -3.18 3.70 -0.74
C LEU A 5 -4.11 4.25 0.34
N PHE A 6 -3.83 5.43 0.89
CA PHE A 6 -4.50 5.95 2.08
C PHE A 6 -5.94 6.36 1.79
N ASP A 7 -6.22 6.80 0.57
CA ASP A 7 -7.59 7.11 0.14
C ASP A 7 -8.48 5.86 0.24
N ASN A 8 -8.00 4.73 -0.27
CA ASN A 8 -8.73 3.46 -0.18
C ASN A 8 -8.86 2.94 1.26
N ILE A 9 -7.87 3.16 2.13
CA ILE A 9 -7.98 2.79 3.55
C ILE A 9 -9.06 3.64 4.24
N TRP A 10 -9.14 4.93 3.93
CA TRP A 10 -10.19 5.79 4.44
C TRP A 10 -11.58 5.30 4.01
N ASP A 11 -11.77 4.97 2.73
CA ASP A 11 -13.01 4.41 2.23
C ASP A 11 -13.39 3.09 2.95
N LEU A 12 -12.41 2.25 3.26
CA LEU A 12 -12.62 1.01 4.02
C LEU A 12 -13.02 1.28 5.49
N MET A 13 -12.50 2.34 6.10
CA MET A 13 -12.92 2.75 7.45
C MET A 13 -14.36 3.28 7.44
N VAL A 14 -14.75 4.05 6.42
CA VAL A 14 -16.14 4.48 6.22
C VAL A 14 -17.07 3.28 5.96
N LEU A 15 -16.60 2.28 5.21
CA LEU A 15 -17.32 1.02 5.04
C LEU A 15 -17.52 0.31 6.38
N ALA A 16 -16.51 0.24 7.25
CA ALA A 16 -16.68 -0.33 8.58
C ALA A 16 -17.72 0.43 9.41
N ASP A 17 -17.74 1.77 9.36
CA ASP A 17 -18.79 2.57 10.03
C ASP A 17 -20.19 2.13 9.57
N TYR A 18 -20.36 1.94 8.26
CA TYR A 18 -21.63 1.47 7.70
C TYR A 18 -21.97 0.05 8.16
N LEU A 19 -21.00 -0.88 8.14
CA LEU A 19 -21.20 -2.26 8.57
C LEU A 19 -21.66 -2.35 10.03
N GLU A 20 -21.17 -1.48 10.92
CA GLU A 20 -21.62 -1.42 12.33
C GLU A 20 -23.09 -0.99 12.47
N THR A 21 -23.63 -0.24 11.51
CA THR A 21 -25.07 0.09 11.48
C THR A 21 -25.96 -1.10 11.09
N ARG A 22 -25.38 -2.15 10.51
CA ARG A 22 -26.07 -3.33 9.96
C ARG A 22 -26.03 -4.53 10.90
N SER A 23 -26.33 -4.28 12.18
CA SER A 23 -26.44 -5.35 13.20
C SER A 23 -27.49 -6.43 12.91
N ASP A 24 -28.35 -6.20 11.91
CA ASP A 24 -29.28 -7.18 11.36
C ASP A 24 -28.59 -8.32 10.59
N VAL A 25 -27.42 -8.07 10.02
CA VAL A 25 -26.69 -9.03 9.16
C VAL A 25 -25.17 -9.10 9.40
N VAL A 26 -24.60 -8.18 10.18
CA VAL A 26 -23.17 -8.11 10.51
C VAL A 26 -22.97 -8.24 12.01
N ASP A 27 -22.05 -9.13 12.43
CA ASP A 27 -21.48 -9.10 13.78
C ASP A 27 -20.27 -8.15 13.78
N PRO A 28 -20.33 -7.00 14.47
CA PRO A 28 -19.25 -6.01 14.44
C PRO A 28 -17.94 -6.52 15.06
N LYS A 29 -17.96 -7.63 15.81
CA LYS A 29 -16.76 -8.27 16.36
C LYS A 29 -16.09 -9.25 15.39
N ARG A 30 -16.68 -9.47 14.21
CA ARG A 30 -16.25 -10.49 13.22
C ARG A 30 -16.13 -9.90 11.83
N ILE A 31 -15.60 -8.69 11.73
CA ILE A 31 -15.25 -8.08 10.44
C ILE A 31 -13.88 -8.62 10.03
N TYR A 32 -13.82 -9.30 8.88
CA TYR A 32 -12.61 -9.86 8.32
C TYR A 32 -12.30 -9.21 6.98
N SER A 33 -11.02 -9.04 6.66
CA SER A 33 -10.58 -8.47 5.38
C SER A 33 -9.78 -9.48 4.58
N THR A 34 -10.03 -9.57 3.28
CA THR A 34 -9.20 -10.29 2.33
C THR A 34 -9.17 -9.55 1.00
N GLY A 35 -8.05 -9.68 0.29
CA GLY A 35 -7.83 -9.01 -0.98
C GLY A 35 -6.63 -9.59 -1.70
N ILE A 36 -6.65 -9.47 -3.03
CA ILE A 36 -5.62 -10.00 -3.93
C ILE A 36 -4.88 -8.81 -4.57
N SER A 37 -3.56 -8.91 -4.69
CA SER A 37 -2.70 -7.91 -5.34
C SER A 37 -2.80 -6.55 -4.62
N LEU A 38 -3.22 -5.48 -5.30
CA LEU A 38 -3.50 -4.18 -4.66
C LEU A 38 -4.50 -4.33 -3.50
N GLY A 39 -5.50 -5.20 -3.65
CA GLY A 39 -6.43 -5.51 -2.56
C GLY A 39 -5.76 -6.15 -1.35
N GLY A 40 -4.69 -6.93 -1.55
CA GLY A 40 -3.90 -7.48 -0.46
C GLY A 40 -3.13 -6.40 0.30
N MET A 41 -2.64 -5.37 -0.40
CA MET A 41 -2.04 -4.19 0.23
C MET A 41 -3.08 -3.44 1.07
N HIS A 42 -4.30 -3.25 0.53
CA HIS A 42 -5.40 -2.65 1.28
C HIS A 42 -5.77 -3.47 2.52
N THR A 43 -5.86 -4.79 2.41
CA THR A 43 -6.13 -5.68 3.55
C THR A 43 -5.11 -5.51 4.66
N LEU A 44 -3.81 -5.49 4.32
CA LEU A 44 -2.75 -5.37 5.33
C LEU A 44 -2.77 -4.00 6.03
N LEU A 45 -2.88 -2.92 5.26
CA LEU A 45 -2.92 -1.56 5.80
C LEU A 45 -4.19 -1.28 6.62
N TRP A 46 -5.35 -1.75 6.17
CA TRP A 46 -6.60 -1.56 6.90
C TRP A 46 -6.60 -2.34 8.21
N ALA A 47 -6.12 -3.58 8.21
CA ALA A 47 -5.97 -4.37 9.43
C ALA A 47 -5.06 -3.69 10.46
N PHE A 48 -4.02 -2.99 10.00
CA PHE A 48 -3.14 -2.20 10.87
C PHE A 48 -3.80 -0.91 11.38
N ALA A 49 -4.54 -0.21 10.52
CA ALA A 49 -5.11 1.11 10.83
C ALA A 49 -6.40 1.06 11.68
N ASP A 50 -7.17 -0.03 11.59
CA ASP A 50 -8.51 -0.12 12.18
C ASP A 50 -8.69 -1.40 13.01
N ARG A 51 -8.83 -1.23 14.33
CA ARG A 51 -8.99 -2.33 15.29
C ARG A 51 -10.30 -3.12 15.12
N ARG A 52 -11.25 -2.63 14.33
CA ARG A 52 -12.48 -3.36 14.01
C ARG A 52 -12.22 -4.55 13.08
N VAL A 53 -11.13 -4.53 12.32
CA VAL A 53 -10.71 -5.67 11.49
C VAL A 53 -10.16 -6.77 12.41
N ALA A 54 -10.98 -7.79 12.66
CA ALA A 54 -10.66 -8.88 13.56
C ALA A 54 -9.59 -9.84 13.01
N ALA A 55 -9.51 -9.99 11.68
CA ALA A 55 -8.41 -10.68 11.01
C ALA A 55 -8.30 -10.24 9.54
N GLY A 56 -7.06 -10.23 9.02
CA GLY A 56 -6.75 -9.95 7.63
C GLY A 56 -6.07 -11.13 6.94
N ALA A 57 -6.49 -11.44 5.71
CA ALA A 57 -5.86 -12.43 4.83
C ALA A 57 -5.41 -11.78 3.52
N PRO A 58 -4.27 -11.08 3.50
CA PRO A 58 -3.73 -10.44 2.31
C PRO A 58 -3.13 -11.49 1.38
N LEU A 59 -3.51 -11.47 0.10
CA LEU A 59 -3.03 -12.40 -0.92
C LEU A 59 -2.18 -11.65 -1.92
N ILE A 60 -0.93 -12.09 -2.12
CA ILE A 60 0.05 -11.54 -3.08
C ILE A 60 0.21 -10.01 -3.03
N GLY A 61 -0.08 -9.39 -1.88
CA GLY A 61 -0.03 -7.94 -1.67
C GLY A 61 1.01 -7.50 -0.64
N THR A 62 1.43 -8.39 0.26
CA THR A 62 2.44 -8.11 1.30
C THR A 62 3.82 -7.98 0.69
N GLN A 63 4.51 -6.87 0.96
CA GLN A 63 5.86 -6.62 0.45
C GLN A 63 6.67 -5.75 1.39
N GLY A 64 7.94 -6.11 1.56
CA GLY A 64 8.98 -5.25 2.13
C GLY A 64 9.43 -4.22 1.10
N PHE A 65 8.87 -3.01 1.11
CA PHE A 65 9.20 -1.95 0.16
C PHE A 65 10.61 -1.39 0.39
N ARG A 66 11.03 -1.23 1.65
CA ARG A 66 12.40 -0.79 1.97
C ARG A 66 13.43 -1.78 1.45
N TYR A 67 13.24 -3.06 1.81
CA TYR A 67 14.10 -4.14 1.32
C TYR A 67 14.13 -4.18 -0.21
N ALA A 68 12.96 -4.04 -0.86
CA ALA A 68 12.88 -4.05 -2.31
C ALA A 68 13.69 -2.91 -2.95
N VAL A 69 13.72 -1.72 -2.36
CA VAL A 69 14.54 -0.59 -2.83
C VAL A 69 16.03 -0.82 -2.55
N GLU A 70 16.38 -1.21 -1.32
CA GLU A 70 17.77 -1.39 -0.88
C GLU A 70 18.50 -2.52 -1.60
N GLU A 71 17.79 -3.60 -1.94
CA GLU A 71 18.37 -4.83 -2.50
C GLU A 71 18.00 -5.03 -3.98
N ASP A 72 17.56 -3.98 -4.67
CA ASP A 72 17.24 -4.01 -6.10
C ASP A 72 16.21 -5.10 -6.48
N HIS A 73 15.13 -5.22 -5.70
CA HIS A 73 14.02 -6.16 -5.88
C HIS A 73 12.67 -5.46 -6.11
N TRP A 74 12.69 -4.23 -6.63
CA TRP A 74 11.52 -3.37 -6.81
C TRP A 74 10.82 -3.50 -8.18
N GLN A 75 11.43 -4.20 -9.15
CA GLN A 75 11.07 -4.18 -10.57
C GLN A 75 9.64 -4.62 -10.82
N GLY A 76 9.16 -5.68 -10.16
CA GLY A 76 7.78 -6.15 -10.34
C GLY A 76 6.71 -5.11 -9.96
N ARG A 77 7.01 -4.19 -9.03
CA ARG A 77 6.11 -3.07 -8.71
C ARG A 77 6.18 -1.97 -9.74
N VAL A 78 7.38 -1.66 -10.22
CA VAL A 78 7.58 -0.68 -11.30
C VAL A 78 6.85 -1.13 -12.56
N GLU A 79 6.97 -2.40 -12.94
CA GLU A 79 6.30 -2.99 -14.10
C GLU A 79 4.77 -2.99 -13.99
N SER A 80 4.21 -2.91 -12.77
CA SER A 80 2.76 -2.85 -12.57
C SER A 80 2.16 -1.47 -12.88
N ILE A 81 2.94 -0.40 -12.74
CA ILE A 81 2.53 0.99 -12.97
C ILE A 81 3.68 1.80 -13.63
N PRO A 82 4.18 1.37 -14.80
CA PRO A 82 5.45 1.84 -15.37
C PRO A 82 5.44 3.34 -15.65
N ASP A 83 4.30 3.89 -16.07
CA ASP A 83 4.17 5.32 -16.39
C ASP A 83 4.39 6.23 -15.18
N VAL A 84 4.01 5.78 -13.98
CA VAL A 84 4.21 6.53 -12.73
C VAL A 84 5.71 6.67 -12.44
N PHE A 85 6.46 5.58 -12.61
CA PHE A 85 7.90 5.57 -12.37
C PHE A 85 8.68 6.26 -13.48
N ALA A 86 8.28 6.11 -14.74
CA ALA A 86 8.86 6.87 -15.85
C ALA A 86 8.66 8.38 -15.66
N LYS A 87 7.50 8.79 -15.15
CA LYS A 87 7.24 10.19 -14.77
C LYS A 87 8.07 10.60 -13.55
N GLY A 88 8.21 9.73 -12.56
CA GLY A 88 9.10 9.95 -11.41
C GLY A 88 10.54 10.21 -11.83
N ALA A 89 11.08 9.39 -12.75
CA ALA A 89 12.42 9.57 -13.32
C ALA A 89 12.54 10.91 -14.05
N GLN A 90 11.53 11.28 -14.84
CA GLN A 90 11.49 12.56 -15.52
C GLN A 90 11.62 13.72 -14.53
N LEU A 91 10.82 13.71 -13.46
CA LEU A 91 10.79 14.80 -12.49
C LEU A 91 12.06 14.85 -11.64
N LEU A 92 12.60 13.69 -11.24
CA LEU A 92 13.78 13.61 -10.40
C LEU A 92 15.05 14.04 -11.14
N TYR A 93 15.16 13.69 -12.42
CA TYR A 93 16.35 13.93 -13.23
C TYR A 93 16.21 15.03 -14.28
N ASP A 94 15.09 15.78 -14.26
CA ASP A 94 14.77 16.87 -15.21
C ASP A 94 14.89 16.42 -16.68
N LEU A 95 14.34 15.23 -16.98
CA LEU A 95 14.38 14.67 -18.33
C LEU A 95 13.37 15.38 -19.24
N PRO A 96 13.65 15.51 -20.55
CA PRO A 96 12.72 16.15 -21.48
C PRO A 96 11.37 15.40 -21.58
N GLU A 97 11.38 14.08 -21.40
CA GLU A 97 10.20 13.20 -21.50
C GLU A 97 10.31 12.05 -20.47
N PRO A 98 9.18 11.41 -20.07
CA PRO A 98 9.20 10.20 -19.26
C PRO A 98 10.03 9.07 -19.88
N SER A 99 10.84 8.40 -19.06
CA SER A 99 11.64 7.24 -19.51
C SER A 99 11.71 6.17 -18.42
N GLY A 100 11.28 4.95 -18.77
CA GLY A 100 11.43 3.77 -17.90
C GLY A 100 12.89 3.33 -17.75
N ASP A 101 13.73 3.57 -18.76
CA ASP A 101 15.16 3.20 -18.74
C ASP A 101 15.97 4.02 -17.73
N ALA A 102 15.44 5.17 -17.31
CA ALA A 102 16.02 6.04 -16.30
C ALA A 102 15.54 5.72 -14.87
N VAL A 103 14.71 4.68 -14.68
CA VAL A 103 14.24 4.29 -13.35
C VAL A 103 15.33 3.49 -12.64
N ASP A 104 15.77 4.00 -11.50
CA ASP A 104 16.67 3.35 -10.56
C ASP A 104 16.09 3.38 -9.14
N SER A 105 16.82 2.87 -8.14
CA SER A 105 16.35 2.82 -6.75
C SER A 105 16.06 4.20 -6.15
N LEU A 106 16.75 5.26 -6.58
CA LEU A 106 16.47 6.63 -6.13
C LEU A 106 15.13 7.13 -6.66
N VAL A 107 14.84 6.87 -7.94
CA VAL A 107 13.52 7.14 -8.52
C VAL A 107 12.44 6.35 -7.79
N VAL A 108 12.66 5.06 -7.55
CA VAL A 108 11.66 4.21 -6.88
C VAL A 108 11.37 4.71 -5.47
N GLN A 109 12.39 5.04 -4.68
CA GLN A 109 12.24 5.63 -3.36
C GLN A 109 11.45 6.94 -3.42
N ALA A 110 11.85 7.86 -4.31
CA ALA A 110 11.21 9.17 -4.44
C ALA A 110 9.74 9.06 -4.85
N VAL A 111 9.40 8.13 -5.75
CA VAL A 111 8.01 7.88 -6.15
C VAL A 111 7.21 7.35 -4.96
N TRP A 112 7.73 6.36 -4.22
CA TRP A 112 7.02 5.84 -3.05
C TRP A 112 6.81 6.89 -1.97
N ASP A 113 7.82 7.71 -1.69
CA ASP A 113 7.71 8.80 -0.73
C ASP A 113 6.67 9.85 -1.14
N ALA A 114 6.48 10.05 -2.45
CA ALA A 114 5.48 10.97 -2.97
C ALA A 114 4.06 10.39 -2.94
N ILE A 115 3.87 9.15 -3.42
CA ILE A 115 2.52 8.60 -3.64
C ILE A 115 1.99 7.80 -2.44
N THR A 116 2.85 7.30 -1.56
CA THR A 116 2.45 6.59 -0.33
C THR A 116 3.49 6.83 0.77
N PRO A 117 3.51 8.05 1.35
CA PRO A 117 4.51 8.43 2.34
C PRO A 117 4.60 7.42 3.50
N GLY A 118 5.81 6.96 3.79
CA GLY A 118 6.06 6.01 4.89
C GLY A 118 5.96 4.53 4.52
N ILE A 119 5.62 4.17 3.28
CA ILE A 119 5.55 2.76 2.83
C ILE A 119 6.90 2.03 2.89
N THR A 120 8.01 2.76 2.80
CA THR A 120 9.39 2.27 2.98
C THR A 120 9.90 2.42 4.42
N SER A 121 9.03 2.80 5.37
CA SER A 121 9.37 2.95 6.79
C SER A 121 8.23 2.48 7.69
N ALA A 122 7.48 3.39 8.31
CA ALA A 122 6.48 3.06 9.33
C ALA A 122 5.32 2.17 8.83
N PHE A 123 5.10 2.13 7.52
CA PHE A 123 4.08 1.31 6.86
C PHE A 123 4.66 0.19 6.01
N ASP A 124 5.93 -0.16 6.21
CA ASP A 124 6.51 -1.32 5.55
C ASP A 124 6.03 -2.63 6.18
N ALA A 125 6.09 -3.74 5.45
CA ALA A 125 5.53 -5.03 5.88
C ALA A 125 6.03 -5.49 7.25
N ASP A 126 7.32 -5.28 7.59
CA ASP A 126 7.87 -5.65 8.89
C ASP A 126 7.13 -4.98 10.05
N TYR A 127 6.77 -3.69 9.90
CA TYR A 127 6.08 -2.93 10.92
C TYR A 127 4.58 -3.21 10.93
N LEU A 128 3.96 -3.32 9.75
CA LEU A 128 2.54 -3.63 9.64
C LEU A 128 2.23 -5.01 10.23
N LEU A 129 3.02 -6.02 9.88
CA LEU A 129 2.87 -7.38 10.40
C LEU A 129 3.08 -7.41 11.91
N ALA A 130 4.12 -6.76 12.43
CA ALA A 130 4.35 -6.68 13.87
C ALA A 130 3.20 -5.99 14.61
N GLY A 131 2.53 -5.01 13.99
CA GLY A 131 1.42 -4.28 14.61
C GLY A 131 0.09 -5.03 14.65
N ILE A 132 -0.11 -6.05 13.81
CA ILE A 132 -1.36 -6.84 13.74
C ILE A 132 -1.22 -8.27 14.29
N MET A 133 0.00 -8.70 14.59
CA MET A 133 0.28 -9.99 15.21
C MET A 133 -0.01 -9.94 16.73
N PRO A 134 -0.56 -11.02 17.34
CA PRO A 134 -0.88 -11.08 18.77
C PRO A 134 0.34 -10.99 19.70
#